data_AF-A0A0S8KXL2-F1
#
_entry.id   AF-A0A0S8KXL2-F1
#
_cell.length_a   1.000
_cell.length_b   1.000
_cell.length_c   1.000
_cell.angle_alpha   90.00
_cell.angle_beta   90.00
_cell.angle_gamma   90.00
#
_symmetry.space_group_name_H-M   'P 1'
#
loop_
_entity.id
_entity.type
_entity.pdbx_description
1 polymer ?
#
loop_
_entity_poly.entity_id
_entity_poly.type
_entity_poly.pdbx_seq_one_letter_code
_entity_poly.pdbx_strand_id
1 'polypeptide(L)'
;MLRFAAEETNFMRVEAALFLSLIYINFEHRVDSAVWYASQLHLHCPDNGYFLSKYTEMLLMDKQYERALDQILELMSMDEYNKMKGTIFMGIYEEKKLNDPEKSRYYYEEGLRLAEVYDERADYVKAYAFIGLSRYFQDKGDSRQARVYRKIINLLLMVYCPLLSIKRWV
;
A
#
# COMPACT_ATOMS: atom_id res chain seq x y z
N MET A 1 8.61 14.69 21.13
CA MET A 1 8.20 15.88 20.36
C MET A 1 7.11 15.56 19.33
N LEU A 2 7.34 14.64 18.39
CA LEU A 2 6.31 14.26 17.39
C LEU A 2 5.02 13.69 18.00
N ARG A 3 5.11 12.76 18.98
CA ARG A 3 3.91 12.22 19.67
C ARG A 3 3.07 13.34 20.30
N PHE A 4 3.72 14.22 21.05
CA PHE A 4 3.07 15.40 21.64
C PHE A 4 2.40 16.27 20.58
N ALA A 5 3.05 16.51 19.43
CA ALA A 5 2.43 17.26 18.34
C ALA A 5 1.20 16.55 17.75
N ALA A 6 1.26 15.23 17.59
CA ALA A 6 0.16 14.41 17.08
C ALA A 6 -1.01 14.26 18.05
N GLU A 7 -0.80 14.42 19.35
CA GLU A 7 -1.82 14.21 20.38
C GLU A 7 -2.39 15.54 20.90
N GLU A 8 -1.53 16.52 21.15
CA GLU A 8 -1.86 17.72 21.94
C GLU A 8 -2.00 19.00 21.11
N THR A 9 -1.53 19.02 19.86
CA THR A 9 -1.63 20.22 19.02
C THR A 9 -2.78 20.11 18.03
N ASN A 10 -3.39 21.24 17.65
CA ASN A 10 -4.42 21.27 16.60
C ASN A 10 -3.81 21.49 15.20
N PHE A 11 -2.78 22.34 15.10
CA PHE A 11 -2.23 22.76 13.81
C PHE A 11 -1.32 21.71 13.18
N MET A 12 -0.48 21.02 13.96
CA MET A 12 0.50 20.05 13.45
C MET A 12 0.05 18.60 13.62
N ARG A 13 -1.20 18.37 14.05
CA ARG A 13 -1.70 17.03 14.38
C ARG A 13 -1.57 16.08 13.20
N VAL A 14 -2.04 16.53 12.04
CA VAL A 14 -2.16 15.72 10.82
C VAL A 14 -0.77 15.36 10.29
N GLU A 15 0.12 16.34 10.17
CA GLU A 15 1.48 16.12 9.71
C GLU A 15 2.27 15.23 10.68
N ALA A 16 2.13 15.47 11.98
CA ALA A 16 2.80 14.67 13.00
C ALA A 16 2.30 13.22 13.01
N ALA A 17 0.99 12.99 12.91
CA ALA A 17 0.42 11.65 12.82
C ALA A 17 0.84 10.93 11.53
N LEU A 18 0.90 11.64 10.39
CA LEU A 18 1.43 11.09 9.14
C LEU A 18 2.89 10.67 9.31
N PHE A 19 3.75 11.55 9.82
CA PHE A 19 5.16 11.20 10.05
C PHE A 19 5.33 10.05 11.04
N LEU A 20 4.55 10.00 12.12
CA LEU A 20 4.60 8.90 13.08
C LEU A 20 4.18 7.57 12.43
N SER A 21 3.13 7.55 11.62
CA SER A 21 2.73 6.34 10.89
C SER A 21 3.86 5.81 10.00
N LEU A 22 4.55 6.72 9.28
CA LEU A 22 5.67 6.40 8.40
C LEU A 22 6.92 5.98 9.18
N ILE A 23 7.20 6.60 10.31
CA ILE A 23 8.34 6.26 11.17
C ILE A 23 8.16 4.87 11.76
N TYR A 24 6.98 4.57 12.30
CA TYR A 24 6.74 3.28 12.92
C TYR A 24 6.78 2.13 11.92
N ILE A 25 6.23 2.31 10.73
CA ILE A 25 6.23 1.22 9.75
C ILE A 25 7.61 0.99 9.14
N ASN A 26 8.36 2.06 8.85
CA ASN A 26 9.61 1.96 8.12
C ASN A 26 10.82 1.76 9.04
N PHE A 27 10.89 2.43 10.19
CA PHE A 27 12.12 2.50 11.00
C PHE A 27 12.02 1.80 12.35
N GLU A 28 10.86 1.84 13.02
CA GLU A 28 10.71 1.24 14.37
C GLU A 28 10.03 -0.14 14.36
N HIS A 29 9.60 -0.58 13.19
CA HIS A 29 8.90 -1.86 12.98
C HIS A 29 7.63 -2.09 13.83
N ARG A 30 6.99 -1.02 14.32
CA ARG A 30 5.75 -1.08 15.11
C ARG A 30 4.50 -0.88 14.24
N VAL A 31 4.04 -1.96 13.61
CA VAL A 31 2.91 -1.90 12.65
C VAL A 31 1.61 -1.49 13.34
N ASP A 32 1.36 -2.01 14.54
CA ASP A 32 0.25 -1.64 15.41
C ASP A 32 0.16 -0.12 15.65
N SER A 33 1.30 0.50 15.98
CA SER A 33 1.40 1.95 16.17
C SER A 33 1.15 2.68 14.85
N ALA A 34 1.68 2.17 13.73
CA ALA A 34 1.47 2.76 12.41
C ALA A 34 -0.02 2.74 12.01
N VAL A 35 -0.70 1.61 12.23
CA VAL A 35 -2.15 1.46 12.01
C VAL A 35 -2.93 2.44 12.88
N TRP A 36 -2.54 2.60 14.15
CA TRP A 36 -3.22 3.54 15.06
C TRP A 36 -3.17 4.97 14.52
N TYR A 37 -1.99 5.52 14.24
CA TYR A 37 -1.88 6.89 13.72
C TYR A 37 -2.54 7.05 12.34
N ALA A 38 -2.44 6.05 11.46
CA ALA A 38 -3.12 6.10 10.16
C ALA A 38 -4.66 6.09 10.30
N SER A 39 -5.20 5.35 11.28
CA SER A 39 -6.63 5.38 11.57
C SER A 39 -7.11 6.75 12.08
N GLN A 40 -6.29 7.43 12.89
CA GLN A 40 -6.61 8.77 13.38
C GLN A 40 -6.64 9.80 12.24
N LEU A 41 -5.71 9.68 11.28
CA LEU A 41 -5.72 10.53 10.09
C LEU A 41 -7.01 10.38 9.28
N HIS A 42 -7.43 9.15 9.02
CA HIS A 42 -8.67 8.89 8.30
C HIS A 42 -9.90 9.37 9.08
N LEU A 43 -9.94 9.14 10.40
CA LEU A 43 -11.03 9.61 11.25
C LEU A 43 -11.18 11.15 11.24
N HIS A 44 -10.06 11.88 11.26
CA HIS A 44 -10.07 13.34 11.26
C HIS A 44 -10.26 13.97 9.86
N CYS A 45 -9.97 13.22 8.80
CA CYS A 45 -10.01 13.68 7.43
C CYS A 45 -10.63 12.58 6.53
N PRO A 46 -11.94 12.28 6.71
CA PRO A 46 -12.59 11.12 6.09
C PRO A 46 -12.60 11.20 4.55
N ASP A 47 -12.82 12.38 3.99
CA ASP A 47 -12.91 12.58 2.53
C ASP A 47 -11.54 12.62 1.83
N ASN A 48 -10.44 12.39 2.57
CA ASN A 48 -9.09 12.43 2.02
C ASN A 48 -8.64 11.03 1.56
N GLY A 49 -8.75 10.77 0.26
CA GLY A 49 -8.34 9.50 -0.34
C GLY A 49 -6.87 9.13 -0.14
N TYR A 50 -5.97 10.11 0.10
CA TYR A 50 -4.59 9.82 0.47
C TYR A 50 -4.51 9.16 1.86
N PHE A 51 -5.19 9.70 2.87
CA PHE A 51 -5.20 9.11 4.22
C PHE A 51 -5.94 7.79 4.28
N LEU A 52 -7.07 7.66 3.56
CA LEU A 52 -7.74 6.38 3.39
C LEU A 52 -6.80 5.33 2.78
N SER A 53 -6.07 5.70 1.71
CA SER A 53 -5.11 4.78 1.09
C SER A 53 -3.97 4.37 2.03
N LYS A 54 -3.48 5.29 2.87
CA LYS A 54 -2.45 4.98 3.87
C LYS A 54 -2.96 4.10 5.00
N TYR A 55 -4.16 4.36 5.48
CA TYR A 55 -4.78 3.50 6.50
C TYR A 55 -5.02 2.08 5.96
N THR A 56 -5.56 1.97 4.74
CA THR A 56 -5.76 0.68 4.03
C THR A 56 -4.44 -0.09 3.90
N GLU A 57 -3.38 0.60 3.49
CA GLU A 57 -2.05 0.02 3.36
C GLU A 57 -1.53 -0.52 4.69
N MET A 58 -1.65 0.25 5.78
CA MET A 58 -1.22 -0.20 7.11
C MET A 58 -2.00 -1.41 7.58
N LEU A 59 -3.31 -1.47 7.33
CA LEU A 59 -4.14 -2.63 7.65
C LEU A 59 -3.68 -3.88 6.89
N LEU A 60 -3.38 -3.76 5.60
CA LEU A 60 -2.85 -4.87 4.79
C LEU A 60 -1.49 -5.36 5.30
N MET A 61 -0.62 -4.44 5.72
CA MET A 61 0.68 -4.76 6.30
C MET A 61 0.57 -5.45 7.66
N ASP A 62 -0.43 -5.07 8.45
CA ASP A 62 -0.75 -5.70 9.73
C ASP A 62 -1.61 -6.96 9.59
N LYS A 63 -1.90 -7.38 8.34
CA LYS A 63 -2.71 -8.55 7.99
C LYS A 63 -4.16 -8.48 8.51
N GLN A 64 -4.66 -7.28 8.77
CA GLN A 64 -6.05 -7.03 9.15
C GLN A 64 -6.94 -6.95 7.90
N TYR A 65 -6.99 -8.04 7.14
CA TYR A 65 -7.60 -8.07 5.80
C TYR A 65 -9.10 -7.79 5.82
N GLU A 66 -9.83 -8.32 6.80
CA GLU A 66 -11.26 -8.09 6.98
C GLU A 66 -11.55 -6.61 7.16
N ARG A 67 -10.74 -5.95 7.99
CA ARG A 67 -10.83 -4.51 8.24
C ARG A 67 -10.30 -3.67 7.11
N ALA A 68 -9.59 -4.23 6.12
CA ALA A 68 -9.08 -3.49 4.97
C ALA A 68 -10.07 -3.52 3.79
N LEU A 69 -10.95 -4.53 3.73
CA LEU A 69 -11.83 -4.74 2.59
C LEU A 69 -12.76 -3.54 2.34
N ASP A 70 -13.39 -3.01 3.38
CA ASP A 70 -14.33 -1.88 3.24
C ASP A 70 -13.63 -0.64 2.64
N GLN A 71 -12.40 -0.37 3.07
CA GLN A 71 -11.58 0.76 2.65
C GLN A 71 -11.03 0.54 1.24
N ILE A 72 -10.71 -0.71 0.88
CA ILE A 72 -10.36 -1.06 -0.50
C ILE A 72 -11.53 -0.75 -1.43
N LEU A 73 -12.74 -1.20 -1.06
CA LEU A 73 -13.95 -0.97 -1.85
C LEU A 73 -14.28 0.52 -1.94
N GLU A 74 -14.11 1.26 -0.84
CA GLU A 74 -14.26 2.71 -0.81
C GLU A 74 -13.29 3.38 -1.78
N LEU A 75 -11.99 3.08 -1.71
CA LEU A 75 -10.97 3.60 -2.64
C LEU A 75 -11.32 3.31 -4.11
N MET A 76 -11.84 2.11 -4.40
CA MET A 76 -12.27 1.72 -5.75
C MET A 76 -13.47 2.52 -6.28
N SER A 77 -14.24 3.14 -5.39
CA SER A 77 -15.39 3.98 -5.72
C SER A 77 -15.07 5.48 -5.84
N MET A 78 -13.86 5.89 -5.46
CA MET A 78 -13.40 7.29 -5.52
C MET A 78 -12.93 7.68 -6.94
N ASP A 79 -12.16 8.77 -7.04
CA ASP A 79 -11.50 9.18 -8.28
C ASP A 79 -10.52 8.12 -8.82
N GLU A 80 -10.20 8.21 -10.11
CA GLU A 80 -9.39 7.21 -10.82
C GLU A 80 -8.01 6.96 -10.18
N TYR A 81 -7.41 7.98 -9.52
CA TYR A 81 -6.12 7.81 -8.87
C TYR A 81 -6.24 6.95 -7.59
N ASN A 82 -7.31 7.12 -6.82
CA ASN A 82 -7.57 6.28 -5.65
C ASN A 82 -8.11 4.90 -6.05
N LYS A 83 -8.90 4.81 -7.12
CA LYS A 83 -9.35 3.54 -7.69
C LYS A 83 -8.21 2.66 -8.18
N MET A 84 -7.16 3.25 -8.76
CA MET A 84 -5.92 2.54 -9.09
C MET A 84 -5.32 1.87 -7.84
N LYS A 85 -5.22 2.60 -6.72
CA LYS A 85 -4.68 2.05 -5.47
C LYS A 85 -5.57 0.95 -4.90
N GLY A 86 -6.88 1.19 -4.84
CA GLY A 86 -7.87 0.21 -4.38
C GLY A 86 -7.79 -1.07 -5.20
N THR A 87 -7.67 -0.97 -6.53
CA THR A 87 -7.51 -2.12 -7.43
C THR A 87 -6.24 -2.92 -7.11
N ILE A 88 -5.10 -2.26 -6.91
CA ILE A 88 -3.85 -2.96 -6.53
C ILE A 88 -3.97 -3.60 -5.15
N PHE A 89 -4.58 -2.91 -4.18
CA PHE A 89 -4.82 -3.43 -2.83
C PHE A 89 -5.79 -4.61 -2.82
N MET A 90 -6.77 -4.64 -3.72
CA MET A 90 -7.62 -5.81 -3.93
C MET A 90 -6.81 -7.00 -4.42
N GLY A 91 -5.81 -6.79 -5.28
CA GLY A 91 -4.86 -7.83 -5.68
C GLY A 91 -4.13 -8.46 -4.48
N ILE A 92 -3.72 -7.64 -3.49
CA ILE A 92 -3.12 -8.12 -2.24
C ILE A 92 -4.13 -8.91 -1.41
N TYR A 93 -5.37 -8.42 -1.30
CA TYR A 93 -6.43 -9.09 -0.56
C TYR A 93 -6.74 -10.48 -1.16
N GLU A 94 -6.94 -10.56 -2.48
CA GLU A 94 -7.15 -11.83 -3.19
C GLU A 94 -5.97 -12.79 -3.00
N GLU A 95 -4.72 -12.28 -3.06
CA GLU A 95 -3.52 -13.07 -2.85
C GLU A 95 -3.43 -13.64 -1.43
N LYS A 96 -3.56 -12.78 -0.42
CA LYS A 96 -3.16 -13.10 0.96
C LYS A 96 -4.31 -13.59 1.81
N LYS A 97 -5.52 -13.10 1.57
CA LYS A 97 -6.70 -13.47 2.35
C LYS A 97 -7.49 -14.60 1.68
N LEU A 98 -7.74 -14.47 0.38
CA LEU A 98 -8.57 -15.45 -0.35
C LEU A 98 -7.74 -16.59 -0.95
N ASN A 99 -6.43 -16.42 -1.08
CA ASN A 99 -5.53 -17.38 -1.74
C ASN A 99 -5.99 -17.69 -3.17
N ASP A 100 -6.50 -16.68 -3.89
CA ASP A 100 -6.90 -16.78 -5.29
C ASP A 100 -5.83 -16.12 -6.18
N PRO A 101 -4.83 -16.88 -6.65
CA PRO A 101 -3.71 -16.33 -7.42
C PRO A 101 -4.14 -15.78 -8.78
N GLU A 102 -5.22 -16.29 -9.39
CA GLU A 102 -5.68 -15.83 -10.69
C GLU A 102 -6.41 -14.49 -10.58
N LYS A 103 -7.32 -14.34 -9.59
CA LYS A 103 -7.93 -13.03 -9.31
C LYS A 103 -6.90 -12.01 -8.84
N SER A 104 -5.97 -12.43 -7.99
CA SER A 104 -4.89 -11.56 -7.54
C SER A 104 -4.09 -10.99 -8.71
N ARG A 105 -3.68 -11.85 -9.65
CA ARG A 105 -3.03 -11.43 -10.90
C ARG A 105 -3.88 -10.45 -11.68
N TYR A 106 -5.16 -10.76 -11.89
CA TYR A 106 -6.07 -9.88 -12.64
C TYR A 106 -6.09 -8.46 -12.05
N TYR A 107 -6.25 -8.34 -10.74
CA TYR A 107 -6.26 -7.04 -10.06
C TYR A 107 -4.90 -6.34 -10.11
N TYR A 108 -3.79 -7.06 -10.01
CA TYR A 108 -2.47 -6.46 -10.18
C TYR A 108 -2.24 -5.93 -11.59
N GLU A 109 -2.59 -6.70 -12.63
CA GLU A 109 -2.47 -6.27 -14.04
C GLU A 109 -3.38 -5.07 -14.33
N GLU A 110 -4.63 -5.11 -13.87
CA GLU A 110 -5.57 -4.00 -14.04
C GLU A 110 -5.14 -2.75 -13.28
N GLY A 111 -4.63 -2.90 -12.06
CA GLY A 111 -4.08 -1.81 -11.27
C GLY A 111 -2.87 -1.16 -11.95
N LEU A 112 -1.98 -1.94 -12.56
CA LEU A 112 -0.86 -1.43 -13.35
C LEU A 112 -1.34 -0.67 -14.59
N ARG A 113 -2.38 -1.16 -15.28
CA ARG A 113 -2.99 -0.49 -16.42
C ARG A 113 -3.57 0.87 -16.03
N LEU A 114 -4.28 0.94 -14.91
CA LEU A 114 -4.79 2.22 -14.36
C LEU A 114 -3.67 3.17 -13.94
N ALA A 115 -2.51 2.64 -13.56
CA ALA A 115 -1.36 3.42 -13.13
C ALA A 115 -0.56 4.07 -14.28
N GLU A 116 -0.79 3.69 -15.54
CA GLU A 116 -0.05 4.18 -16.71
C GLU A 116 -0.10 5.71 -16.86
N VAL A 117 -1.24 6.32 -16.53
CA VAL A 117 -1.44 7.77 -16.69
C VAL A 117 -0.82 8.62 -15.57
N TYR A 118 -0.24 7.99 -14.55
CA TYR A 118 0.27 8.65 -13.35
C TYR A 118 1.79 8.58 -13.19
N ASP A 119 2.50 7.97 -14.15
CA ASP A 119 3.96 7.88 -14.20
C ASP A 119 4.58 7.55 -12.82
N GLU A 120 5.56 8.34 -12.39
CA GLU A 120 6.30 8.20 -11.13
C GLU A 120 5.42 8.36 -9.89
N ARG A 121 4.32 9.11 -9.99
CA ARG A 121 3.39 9.34 -8.87
C ARG A 121 2.71 8.05 -8.40
N ALA A 122 2.65 7.04 -9.26
CA ALA A 122 2.11 5.72 -8.93
C ALA A 122 3.18 4.67 -8.63
N ASP A 123 4.48 4.97 -8.77
CA ASP A 123 5.58 3.99 -8.64
C ASP A 123 5.53 3.21 -7.33
N TYR A 124 5.25 3.92 -6.24
CA TYR A 124 5.06 3.31 -4.93
C TYR A 124 4.01 2.19 -4.93
N VAL A 125 2.88 2.45 -5.57
CA VAL A 125 1.73 1.53 -5.56
C VAL A 125 1.97 0.42 -6.59
N LYS A 126 2.53 0.76 -7.76
CA LYS A 126 2.97 -0.21 -8.78
C LYS A 126 3.94 -1.24 -8.21
N ALA A 127 4.80 -0.85 -7.25
CA ALA A 127 5.72 -1.77 -6.59
C ALA A 127 4.99 -2.96 -5.94
N TYR A 128 3.84 -2.76 -5.31
CA TYR A 128 3.06 -3.86 -4.73
C TYR A 128 2.57 -4.84 -5.81
N ALA A 129 2.06 -4.31 -6.92
CA ALA A 129 1.59 -5.14 -8.03
C ALA A 129 2.74 -5.93 -8.67
N PHE A 130 3.89 -5.30 -8.92
CA PHE A 130 5.06 -6.01 -9.44
C PHE A 130 5.56 -7.11 -8.48
N ILE A 131 5.53 -6.84 -7.18
CA ILE A 131 5.89 -7.83 -6.15
C ILE A 131 4.96 -9.03 -6.21
N GLY A 132 3.64 -8.81 -6.23
CA GLY A 132 2.64 -9.85 -6.36
C GLY A 132 2.77 -10.67 -7.64
N LEU A 133 2.92 -10.00 -8.78
CA LEU A 133 3.14 -10.65 -10.08
C LEU A 133 4.44 -11.46 -10.10
N SER A 134 5.51 -10.97 -9.47
CA SER A 134 6.77 -11.72 -9.39
C SER A 134 6.61 -13.06 -8.67
N ARG A 135 5.79 -13.10 -7.60
CA ARG A 135 5.45 -14.34 -6.89
C ARG A 135 4.56 -15.24 -7.74
N TYR A 136 3.50 -14.68 -8.32
CA TYR A 136 2.59 -15.42 -9.19
C TYR A 136 3.35 -16.17 -10.30
N PHE A 137 4.22 -15.48 -11.05
CA PHE A 137 4.96 -16.12 -12.14
C PHE A 137 6.01 -17.10 -11.64
N GLN A 138 6.61 -16.85 -10.47
CA GLN A 138 7.51 -17.81 -9.85
C GLN A 138 6.79 -19.11 -9.48
N ASP A 139 5.61 -19.01 -8.88
CA ASP A 139 4.81 -20.16 -8.44
C ASP A 139 4.27 -20.97 -9.63
N LYS A 140 4.02 -20.31 -10.77
CA LYS A 140 3.67 -20.96 -12.05
C LYS A 140 4.87 -21.57 -12.78
N GLY A 141 6.09 -21.43 -12.27
CA GLY A 141 7.31 -21.93 -12.90
C GLY A 141 7.88 -21.04 -14.01
N ASP A 142 7.28 -19.88 -14.30
CA ASP A 142 7.82 -18.90 -15.25
C ASP A 142 8.88 -18.01 -14.60
N SER A 143 10.06 -18.62 -14.40
CA SER A 143 11.22 -17.95 -13.84
C SER A 143 11.75 -16.81 -14.72
N ARG A 144 11.38 -16.75 -16.01
CA ARG A 144 11.79 -15.65 -16.89
C ARG A 144 10.98 -14.40 -16.54
N GLN A 145 9.65 -14.52 -16.52
CA GLN A 145 8.77 -13.40 -16.23
C GLN A 145 8.93 -12.91 -14.78
N ALA A 146 9.08 -13.83 -13.81
CA ALA A 146 9.35 -13.48 -12.42
C ALA A 146 10.63 -12.61 -12.27
N ARG A 147 11.69 -12.91 -13.04
CA ARG A 147 12.94 -12.14 -13.05
C ARG A 147 12.77 -10.74 -13.63
N VAL A 148 11.89 -10.56 -14.61
CA VAL A 148 11.57 -9.23 -15.17
C VAL A 148 10.98 -8.34 -14.08
N TYR A 149 9.96 -8.83 -13.37
CA TYR A 149 9.35 -8.07 -12.27
C TYR A 149 10.32 -7.79 -11.12
N ARG A 150 11.15 -8.78 -10.73
CA ARG A 150 12.19 -8.57 -9.71
C ARG A 150 13.18 -7.46 -10.07
N LYS A 151 13.56 -7.34 -11.35
CA LYS A 151 14.42 -6.24 -11.81
C LYS A 151 13.74 -4.88 -11.67
N ILE A 152 12.45 -4.79 -12.03
CA ILE A 152 11.66 -3.56 -11.88
C ILE A 152 11.56 -3.17 -10.41
N ILE A 153 11.25 -4.12 -9.53
CA ILE A 153 11.18 -3.91 -8.07
C ILE A 153 12.52 -3.38 -7.54
N ASN A 154 13.64 -3.98 -7.94
CA ASN A 154 14.96 -3.52 -7.51
C ASN A 154 15.24 -2.09 -7.96
N LEU A 155 14.87 -1.73 -9.19
CA LEU A 155 15.01 -0.36 -9.68
C LEU A 155 14.16 0.62 -8.87
N LEU A 156 12.90 0.27 -8.63
CA LEU A 156 11.98 1.09 -7.80
C LEU A 156 12.51 1.24 -6.37
N LEU A 157 13.01 0.16 -5.75
CA LEU A 157 13.58 0.22 -4.39
C LEU A 157 14.86 1.06 -4.31
N MET A 158 15.65 1.12 -5.38
CA MET A 158 16.84 1.99 -5.43
C MET A 158 16.45 3.47 -5.54
N VAL A 159 15.41 3.81 -6.30
CA VAL A 159 14.92 5.18 -6.48
C VAL A 159 14.14 5.67 -5.25
N TYR A 160 13.30 4.82 -4.66
CA TYR A 160 12.41 5.15 -3.53
C TYR A 160 12.90 4.59 -2.19
N CYS A 161 14.23 4.58 -2.00
CA CYS A 161 14.98 3.95 -0.91
C CYS A 161 14.51 4.22 0.55
N PRO A 162 13.62 5.19 0.91
CA PRO A 162 13.05 5.24 2.25
C PRO A 162 11.84 4.31 2.52
N LEU A 163 11.20 3.71 1.51
CA LEU A 163 9.94 2.96 1.72
C LEU A 163 10.22 1.49 2.08
N LEU A 164 10.75 1.28 3.29
CA LEU A 164 11.00 -0.03 3.91
C LEU A 164 9.72 -0.89 4.04
N SER A 165 8.53 -0.29 3.95
CA SER A 165 7.25 -0.99 3.89
C SER A 165 7.18 -2.00 2.75
N ILE A 166 7.70 -1.65 1.57
CA ILE A 166 7.70 -2.51 0.37
C ILE A 166 8.58 -3.75 0.57
N LYS A 167 9.72 -3.63 1.28
CA LYS A 167 10.62 -4.76 1.54
C LYS A 167 9.97 -5.89 2.34
N ARG A 168 8.92 -5.61 3.10
CA ARG A 168 8.19 -6.65 3.87
C ARG A 168 7.35 -7.57 2.99
N TRP A 169 7.12 -7.16 1.75
CA TRP A 169 6.37 -7.93 0.77
C TRP A 169 7.26 -8.70 -0.19
N VAL A 170 8.59 -8.48 -0.18
CA VAL A 170 9.57 -9.25 -0.98
C VAL A 170 9.97 -10.50 -0.21
#